data_AF-A0A495X695-F1
#
_entry.id   AF-A0A495X695-F1
#
_cell.length_a   1.000
_cell.length_b   1.000
_cell.length_c   1.000
_cell.angle_alpha   90.00
_cell.angle_beta   90.00
_cell.angle_gamma   90.00
#
_symmetry.space_group_name_H-M   'P 1'
#
loop_
_entity.id
_entity.type
_entity.pdbx_description
1 polymer ?
#
loop_
_entity_poly.entity_id
_entity_poly.type
_entity_poly.pdbx_seq_one_letter_code
_entity_poly.pdbx_strand_id
1 'polypeptide(L)'
;MRTNNIRRSELGRFLRSRRERCNPAESGFPRGPRRRSQGLRREEVAMLAGVSPTWYTYLEQGRDIRPSPEVVDSLARVLCLSEDERRYVHTLAFGHVVRPQPLDGELSGAELLKRLVAAAEDDPYPVLAVGSHGDLLGWNRAATDWYDDWDVLPEEERNLVRWLLTAPAARERLVDWADEARDAVAVWRAESARCPDVLEVDRRVRELGRVSAEFRLWWDEQTVRERRSRTRRFRHPEEGVRELRLVPLESPEFAPAVVLAHLPA
;
A
#
# COMPACT_ATOMS: atom_id res chain seq x y z
N MET A 1 -14.89 2.15 20.61
CA MET A 1 -16.06 1.24 20.66
C MET A 1 -17.18 1.60 19.67
N ARG A 2 -17.63 2.87 19.58
CA ARG A 2 -18.68 3.31 18.62
C ARG A 2 -18.30 3.10 17.14
N THR A 3 -17.10 3.47 16.72
CA THR A 3 -16.65 3.36 15.31
C THR A 3 -16.60 1.92 14.79
N ASN A 4 -16.23 0.95 15.64
CA ASN A 4 -16.24 -0.47 15.26
C ASN A 4 -17.65 -1.03 15.11
N ASN A 5 -18.63 -0.50 15.85
CA ASN A 5 -20.04 -0.88 15.68
C ASN A 5 -20.57 -0.39 14.33
N ILE A 6 -20.30 0.88 13.99
CA ILE A 6 -20.69 1.47 12.71
C ILE A 6 -20.11 0.67 11.52
N ARG A 7 -18.80 0.36 11.54
CA ARG A 7 -18.15 -0.43 10.48
C ARG A 7 -18.74 -1.83 10.31
N ARG A 8 -19.04 -2.54 11.41
CA ARG A 8 -19.65 -3.88 11.36
C ARG A 8 -21.08 -3.84 10.81
N SER A 9 -21.89 -2.88 11.25
CA SER A 9 -23.24 -2.69 10.73
C SER A 9 -23.21 -2.38 9.22
N GLU A 10 -22.25 -1.54 8.80
CA GLU A 10 -22.05 -1.20 7.40
C GLU A 10 -21.60 -2.38 6.57
N LEU A 11 -20.66 -3.21 7.07
CA LEU A 11 -20.25 -4.45 6.42
C LEU A 11 -21.43 -5.37 6.19
N GLY A 12 -22.25 -5.60 7.22
CA GLY A 12 -23.43 -6.45 7.10
C GLY A 12 -24.46 -5.92 6.11
N ARG A 13 -24.68 -4.59 6.10
CA ARG A 13 -25.57 -3.91 5.15
C ARG A 13 -25.07 -4.05 3.71
N PHE A 14 -23.78 -3.84 3.49
CA PHE A 14 -23.17 -3.96 2.17
C PHE A 14 -23.25 -5.38 1.63
N LEU A 15 -22.83 -6.39 2.42
CA LEU A 15 -22.87 -7.80 2.01
C LEU A 15 -24.29 -8.26 1.69
N ARG A 16 -25.28 -7.85 2.49
CA ARG A 16 -26.71 -8.10 2.21
C ARG A 16 -27.13 -7.53 0.87
N SER A 17 -26.75 -6.28 0.62
CA SER A 17 -27.07 -5.57 -0.62
C SER A 17 -26.47 -6.26 -1.85
N ARG A 18 -25.25 -6.81 -1.73
CA ARG A 18 -24.59 -7.56 -2.81
C ARG A 18 -25.25 -8.92 -3.04
N ARG A 19 -25.46 -9.69 -1.97
CA ARG A 19 -26.17 -10.98 -2.01
C ARG A 19 -27.51 -10.88 -2.73
N GLU A 20 -28.28 -9.83 -2.44
CA GLU A 20 -29.62 -9.63 -3.02
C GLU A 20 -29.60 -9.29 -4.51
N ARG A 21 -28.47 -8.84 -5.07
CA ARG A 21 -28.27 -8.57 -6.49
C ARG A 21 -27.63 -9.71 -7.28
N CYS A 22 -26.92 -10.62 -6.60
CA CYS A 22 -26.26 -11.76 -7.27
C CYS A 22 -27.27 -12.63 -8.04
N ASN A 23 -26.92 -12.98 -9.28
CA ASN A 23 -27.73 -13.89 -10.08
C ASN A 23 -27.55 -15.34 -9.61
N PRO A 24 -28.59 -16.01 -9.10
CA PRO A 24 -28.48 -17.39 -8.61
C PRO A 24 -28.00 -18.39 -9.68
N ALA A 25 -28.39 -18.18 -10.94
CA ALA A 25 -28.04 -19.09 -12.04
C ALA A 25 -26.54 -19.08 -12.34
N GLU A 26 -25.89 -17.90 -12.25
CA GLU A 26 -24.43 -17.77 -12.43
C GLU A 26 -23.65 -18.48 -11.30
N SER A 27 -24.28 -18.68 -10.14
CA SER A 27 -23.72 -19.41 -9.01
C SER A 27 -24.15 -20.88 -8.95
N GLY A 28 -24.77 -21.41 -10.02
CA GLY A 28 -25.18 -22.83 -10.11
C GLY A 28 -26.51 -23.17 -9.42
N PHE A 29 -27.32 -22.17 -9.03
CA PHE A 29 -28.62 -22.40 -8.41
C PHE A 29 -29.79 -22.17 -9.39
N PRO A 30 -30.85 -23.00 -9.32
CA PRO A 30 -31.97 -22.91 -10.25
C PRO A 30 -32.78 -21.61 -10.08
N ARG A 31 -33.04 -20.94 -11.21
CA ARG A 31 -34.09 -19.90 -11.35
C ARG A 31 -35.45 -20.58 -11.56
N GLY A 32 -35.98 -21.22 -10.52
CA GLY A 32 -37.26 -21.94 -10.60
C GLY A 32 -38.46 -21.10 -10.14
N PRO A 33 -39.69 -21.37 -10.62
CA PRO A 33 -40.92 -20.68 -10.21
C PRO A 33 -41.27 -20.82 -8.72
N ARG A 34 -40.61 -21.74 -7.98
CA ARG A 34 -40.71 -21.88 -6.52
C ARG A 34 -39.75 -20.96 -5.75
N ARG A 35 -38.90 -20.17 -6.42
CA ARG A 35 -37.91 -19.30 -5.78
C ARG A 35 -38.48 -17.90 -5.53
N ARG A 36 -38.69 -17.54 -4.26
CA ARG A 36 -39.22 -16.23 -3.83
C ARG A 36 -38.16 -15.13 -3.71
N SER A 37 -36.89 -15.48 -3.54
CA SER A 37 -35.78 -14.53 -3.43
C SER A 37 -35.28 -14.10 -4.80
N GLN A 38 -35.00 -12.80 -4.99
CA GLN A 38 -34.43 -12.28 -6.25
C GLN A 38 -32.93 -12.63 -6.36
N GLY A 39 -32.14 -12.39 -5.31
CA GLY A 39 -30.71 -12.76 -5.25
C GLY A 39 -30.42 -14.07 -4.51
N LEU A 40 -29.18 -14.31 -4.12
CA LEU A 40 -28.77 -15.50 -3.36
C LEU A 40 -29.39 -15.53 -1.95
N ARG A 41 -29.68 -16.72 -1.45
CA ARG A 41 -30.09 -16.95 -0.05
C ARG A 41 -28.86 -16.95 0.86
N ARG A 42 -29.06 -16.71 2.16
CA ARG A 42 -27.98 -16.75 3.16
C ARG A 42 -27.27 -18.11 3.18
N GLU A 43 -28.06 -19.18 3.11
CA GLU A 43 -27.54 -20.56 3.08
C GLU A 43 -26.72 -20.84 1.82
N GLU A 44 -27.16 -20.33 0.67
CA GLU A 44 -26.44 -20.47 -0.61
C GLU A 44 -25.08 -19.76 -0.56
N VAL A 45 -25.03 -18.52 -0.07
CA VAL A 45 -23.77 -17.78 0.12
C VAL A 45 -22.87 -18.48 1.13
N ALA A 46 -23.42 -18.88 2.27
CA ALA A 46 -22.65 -19.55 3.33
C ALA A 46 -22.00 -20.84 2.82
N MET A 47 -22.77 -21.66 2.07
CA MET A 47 -22.27 -22.87 1.44
C MET A 47 -21.13 -22.59 0.47
N LEU A 48 -21.31 -21.64 -0.47
CA LEU A 48 -20.28 -21.30 -1.47
C LEU A 48 -19.03 -20.67 -0.85
N ALA A 49 -19.19 -19.92 0.24
CA ALA A 49 -18.09 -19.25 0.93
C ALA A 49 -17.37 -20.15 1.94
N GLY A 50 -17.90 -21.34 2.23
CA GLY A 50 -17.32 -22.29 3.18
C GLY A 50 -17.53 -21.91 4.65
N VAL A 51 -18.63 -21.23 4.98
CA VAL A 51 -18.97 -20.80 6.35
C VAL A 51 -20.35 -21.33 6.77
N SER A 52 -20.64 -21.34 8.07
CA SER A 52 -21.97 -21.76 8.53
C SER A 52 -23.05 -20.70 8.21
N PRO A 53 -24.30 -21.10 7.87
CA PRO A 53 -25.40 -20.17 7.62
C PRO A 53 -25.69 -19.23 8.79
N THR A 54 -25.57 -19.73 10.02
CA THR A 54 -25.74 -18.94 11.25
C THR A 54 -24.66 -17.87 11.38
N TRP A 55 -23.40 -18.22 11.10
CA TRP A 55 -22.29 -17.27 11.15
C TRP A 55 -22.44 -16.17 10.10
N TYR A 56 -22.81 -16.52 8.85
CA TYR A 56 -23.07 -15.52 7.81
C TYR A 56 -24.27 -14.62 8.16
N THR A 57 -25.29 -15.17 8.81
CA THR A 57 -26.42 -14.38 9.33
C THR A 57 -25.98 -13.35 10.37
N TYR A 58 -25.08 -13.74 11.29
CA TYR A 58 -24.52 -12.83 12.27
C TYR A 58 -23.65 -11.74 11.64
N LEU A 59 -22.93 -12.06 10.56
CA LEU A 59 -22.16 -11.09 9.79
C LEU A 59 -23.08 -10.03 9.17
N GLU A 60 -24.15 -10.45 8.49
CA GLU A 60 -25.15 -9.54 7.91
C GLU A 60 -25.91 -8.70 8.95
N GLN A 61 -25.97 -9.17 10.20
CA GLN A 61 -26.59 -8.45 11.31
C GLN A 61 -25.63 -7.47 12.00
N GLY A 62 -24.36 -7.43 11.60
CA GLY A 62 -23.34 -6.57 12.22
C GLY A 62 -23.02 -6.98 13.67
N ARG A 63 -23.22 -8.26 14.02
CA ARG A 63 -22.85 -8.77 15.35
C ARG A 63 -21.34 -8.72 15.56
N ASP A 64 -20.91 -8.87 16.82
CA ASP A 64 -19.50 -8.90 17.18
C ASP A 64 -18.83 -10.22 16.81
N ILE A 65 -18.62 -10.40 15.50
CA ILE A 65 -17.83 -11.48 14.93
C ILE A 65 -16.76 -10.87 14.03
N ARG A 66 -15.59 -11.51 13.98
CA ARG A 66 -14.47 -11.06 13.16
C ARG A 66 -14.23 -12.06 12.03
N PRO A 67 -14.51 -11.71 10.75
CA PRO A 67 -14.07 -12.54 9.64
C PRO A 67 -12.55 -12.58 9.55
N SER A 68 -11.95 -13.68 9.08
CA SER A 68 -10.56 -13.66 8.64
C SER A 68 -10.45 -13.05 7.24
N PRO A 69 -9.27 -12.58 6.80
CA PRO A 69 -9.07 -12.10 5.43
C PRO A 69 -9.51 -13.11 4.36
N GLU A 70 -9.24 -14.40 4.58
CA GLU A 70 -9.64 -15.49 3.67
C GLU A 70 -11.15 -15.63 3.56
N VAL A 71 -11.89 -15.43 4.66
CA VAL A 71 -13.35 -15.43 4.65
C VAL A 71 -13.89 -14.23 3.89
N VAL A 72 -13.32 -13.04 4.07
CA VAL A 72 -13.70 -11.84 3.31
C VAL A 72 -13.43 -12.04 1.82
N ASP A 73 -12.27 -12.60 1.46
CA ASP A 73 -11.90 -12.91 0.08
C ASP A 73 -12.84 -13.95 -0.56
N SER A 74 -13.19 -14.99 0.20
CA SER A 74 -14.15 -16.00 -0.24
C SER A 74 -15.54 -15.40 -0.47
N LEU A 75 -16.01 -14.53 0.43
CA LEU A 75 -17.26 -13.78 0.26
C LEU A 75 -17.22 -12.84 -0.94
N ALA A 76 -16.10 -12.14 -1.15
CA ALA A 76 -15.92 -11.24 -2.29
C ALA A 76 -16.05 -12.00 -3.62
N ARG A 77 -15.41 -13.16 -3.72
CA ARG A 77 -15.50 -14.06 -4.88
C ARG A 77 -16.93 -14.60 -5.10
N VAL A 78 -17.58 -15.08 -4.04
CA VAL A 78 -18.94 -15.66 -4.12
C VAL A 78 -19.98 -14.61 -4.51
N LEU A 79 -19.79 -13.37 -4.06
CA LEU A 79 -20.68 -12.26 -4.36
C LEU A 79 -20.28 -11.50 -5.63
N CYS A 80 -19.27 -11.99 -6.37
CA CYS A 80 -18.72 -11.37 -7.58
C CYS A 80 -18.42 -9.87 -7.39
N LEU A 81 -17.81 -9.50 -6.27
CA LEU A 81 -17.43 -8.12 -5.99
C LEU A 81 -16.34 -7.66 -6.96
N SER A 82 -16.43 -6.41 -7.43
CA SER A 82 -15.31 -5.76 -8.12
C SER A 82 -14.13 -5.54 -7.16
N GLU A 83 -12.95 -5.19 -7.68
CA GLU A 83 -11.80 -4.92 -6.82
C GLU A 83 -12.02 -3.71 -5.90
N ASP A 84 -12.72 -2.66 -6.36
CA ASP A 84 -13.14 -1.54 -5.49
C ASP A 84 -14.04 -2.02 -4.33
N GLU A 85 -14.98 -2.90 -4.64
CA GLU A 85 -15.91 -3.45 -3.66
C GLU A 85 -15.20 -4.39 -2.69
N ARG A 86 -14.21 -5.15 -3.17
CA ARG A 86 -13.31 -5.96 -2.35
C ARG A 86 -12.51 -5.09 -1.39
N ARG A 87 -11.87 -4.03 -1.88
CA ARG A 87 -11.14 -3.04 -1.05
C ARG A 87 -12.06 -2.40 -0.01
N TYR A 88 -13.30 -2.10 -0.38
CA TYR A 88 -14.31 -1.57 0.54
C TYR A 88 -14.64 -2.55 1.66
N VAL A 89 -14.95 -3.82 1.36
CA VAL A 89 -15.28 -4.81 2.40
C VAL A 89 -14.10 -5.11 3.33
N HIS A 90 -12.87 -5.13 2.80
CA HIS A 90 -11.65 -5.24 3.61
C HIS A 90 -11.49 -4.05 4.55
N THR A 91 -11.70 -2.83 4.03
CA THR A 91 -11.63 -1.61 4.85
C THR A 91 -12.70 -1.61 5.96
N LEU A 92 -13.91 -2.11 5.69
CA LEU A 92 -14.94 -2.24 6.71
C LEU A 92 -14.60 -3.33 7.76
N ALA A 93 -14.01 -4.44 7.33
CA ALA A 93 -13.67 -5.57 8.21
C ALA A 93 -12.43 -5.32 9.07
N PHE A 94 -11.38 -4.72 8.49
CA PHE A 94 -10.04 -4.63 9.07
C PHE A 94 -9.56 -3.18 9.27
N GLY A 95 -10.27 -2.19 8.72
CA GLY A 95 -9.87 -0.78 8.75
C GLY A 95 -8.85 -0.38 7.69
N HIS A 96 -8.37 -1.33 6.90
CA HIS A 96 -7.44 -1.15 5.80
C HIS A 96 -7.67 -2.26 4.76
N VAL A 97 -7.11 -2.10 3.57
CA VAL A 97 -7.12 -3.16 2.55
C VAL A 97 -6.10 -4.22 2.92
N VAL A 98 -6.53 -5.48 3.02
CA VAL A 98 -5.64 -6.64 3.23
C VAL A 98 -5.45 -7.33 1.87
N ARG A 99 -4.20 -7.63 1.51
CA ARG A 99 -3.82 -8.23 0.21
C ARG A 99 -4.42 -7.46 -0.98
N PRO A 100 -4.06 -6.17 -1.16
CA PRO A 100 -4.56 -5.38 -2.28
C PRO A 100 -4.25 -6.07 -3.60
N GLN A 101 -5.24 -6.19 -4.48
CA GLN A 101 -4.99 -6.57 -5.88
C GLN A 101 -4.93 -5.30 -6.72
N PRO A 102 -4.15 -5.29 -7.82
CA PRO A 102 -4.17 -4.18 -8.77
C PRO A 102 -5.60 -3.89 -9.22
N LEU A 103 -5.94 -2.62 -9.34
CA LEU A 103 -7.20 -2.24 -9.98
C LEU A 103 -7.09 -2.52 -11.49
N ASP A 104 -8.22 -2.80 -12.12
CA ASP A 104 -8.27 -3.01 -13.56
C ASP A 104 -7.95 -1.67 -14.26
N GLY A 105 -6.85 -1.64 -15.01
CA GLY A 105 -6.40 -0.45 -15.72
C GLY A 105 -5.55 -0.81 -16.95
N GLU A 106 -5.54 0.08 -17.94
CA GLU A 106 -4.74 -0.11 -19.17
C GLU A 106 -3.22 -0.02 -18.90
N LEU A 107 -2.83 0.69 -17.83
CA LEU A 107 -1.44 0.87 -17.41
C LEU A 107 -1.17 0.17 -16.10
N SER A 108 -0.02 -0.50 -16.00
CA SER A 108 0.45 -1.01 -14.71
C SER A 108 0.78 0.14 -13.75
N GLY A 109 0.67 -0.09 -12.43
CA GLY A 109 1.02 0.92 -11.43
C GLY A 109 2.44 1.45 -11.56
N ALA A 110 3.41 0.59 -11.93
CA ALA A 110 4.79 1.00 -12.17
C ALA A 110 4.93 1.94 -13.38
N GLU A 111 4.20 1.67 -14.47
CA GLU A 111 4.16 2.54 -15.65
C GLU A 111 3.49 3.88 -15.33
N LEU A 112 2.41 3.87 -14.55
CA LEU A 112 1.75 5.10 -14.11
C LEU A 112 2.69 5.98 -13.27
N LEU A 113 3.45 5.38 -12.35
CA LEU A 113 4.46 6.10 -11.57
C LEU A 113 5.54 6.74 -12.45
N LYS A 114 6.05 6.01 -13.44
CA LYS A 114 7.03 6.55 -14.39
C LYS A 114 6.47 7.76 -15.15
N ARG A 115 5.22 7.68 -15.61
CA ARG A 115 4.54 8.82 -16.29
C ARG A 115 4.31 10.00 -15.37
N LEU A 116 3.96 9.78 -14.11
CA LEU A 116 3.79 10.85 -13.11
C LEU A 116 5.11 11.58 -12.86
N VAL A 117 6.22 10.86 -12.74
CA VAL A 117 7.55 11.45 -12.61
C VAL A 117 7.91 12.23 -13.89
N ALA A 118 7.73 11.63 -15.06
CA ALA A 118 8.03 12.28 -16.34
C ALA A 118 7.20 13.54 -16.59
N ALA A 119 5.97 13.62 -16.05
CA ALA A 119 5.16 14.83 -16.11
C ALA A 119 5.73 16.00 -15.29
N ALA A 120 6.64 15.72 -14.34
CA ALA A 120 7.32 16.70 -13.50
C ALA A 120 8.80 16.86 -13.89
N GLU A 121 9.20 16.47 -15.12
CA GLU A 121 10.59 16.49 -15.56
C GLU A 121 11.23 17.89 -15.50
N ASP A 122 10.45 18.91 -15.87
CA ASP A 122 10.87 20.31 -15.85
C ASP A 122 10.63 21.03 -14.51
N ASP A 123 10.06 20.34 -13.51
CA ASP A 123 9.85 20.91 -12.17
C ASP A 123 11.21 21.09 -11.46
N PRO A 124 11.50 22.27 -10.87
CA PRO A 124 12.78 22.52 -10.20
C PRO A 124 12.93 21.75 -8.87
N TYR A 125 11.86 21.11 -8.38
CA TYR A 125 11.88 20.36 -7.13
C TYR A 125 11.86 18.83 -7.38
N PRO A 126 12.54 18.05 -6.51
CA PRO A 126 12.64 16.61 -6.69
C PRO A 126 11.30 15.88 -6.62
N VAL A 127 11.07 15.01 -7.59
CA VAL A 127 9.98 14.03 -7.61
C VAL A 127 10.56 12.64 -7.82
N LEU A 128 10.29 11.72 -6.88
CA LEU A 128 10.77 10.33 -6.92
C LEU A 128 9.58 9.36 -6.92
N ALA A 129 9.65 8.28 -7.69
CA ALA A 129 8.78 7.12 -7.53
C ALA A 129 9.55 6.01 -6.79
N VAL A 130 9.01 5.54 -5.66
CA VAL A 130 9.65 4.53 -4.81
C VAL A 130 8.73 3.32 -4.67
N GLY A 131 9.27 2.15 -5.01
CA GLY A 131 8.61 0.86 -4.88
C GLY A 131 8.47 0.39 -3.43
N SER A 132 7.73 -0.70 -3.26
CA SER A 132 7.41 -1.27 -1.94
C SER A 132 8.64 -1.74 -1.15
N HIS A 133 9.69 -2.17 -1.83
CA HIS A 133 10.96 -2.61 -1.22
C HIS A 133 12.00 -1.49 -1.15
N GLY A 134 11.61 -0.23 -1.43
CA GLY A 134 12.48 0.93 -1.42
C GLY A 134 13.20 1.21 -2.74
N ASP A 135 12.94 0.40 -3.78
CA ASP A 135 13.56 0.54 -5.10
C ASP A 135 13.11 1.84 -5.77
N LEU A 136 14.02 2.52 -6.47
CA LEU A 136 13.71 3.73 -7.22
C LEU A 136 13.17 3.33 -8.60
N LEU A 137 11.90 3.63 -8.84
CA LEU A 137 11.18 3.27 -10.07
C LEU A 137 11.27 4.38 -11.14
N GLY A 138 11.62 5.59 -10.72
CA GLY A 138 11.84 6.77 -11.57
C GLY A 138 12.10 8.01 -10.72
N TRP A 139 12.76 9.00 -11.29
CA TRP A 139 13.00 10.31 -10.69
C TRP A 139 13.12 11.38 -11.78
N ASN A 140 12.79 12.64 -11.48
CA ASN A 140 12.97 13.75 -12.41
C ASN A 140 14.39 14.32 -12.34
N ARG A 141 14.79 15.16 -13.31
CA ARG A 141 16.10 15.83 -13.31
C ARG A 141 16.44 16.54 -12.00
N ALA A 142 15.51 17.26 -11.40
CA ALA A 142 15.76 17.94 -10.12
C ALA A 142 16.16 16.95 -9.02
N ALA A 143 15.64 15.72 -9.01
CA ALA A 143 16.09 14.74 -8.05
C ALA A 143 17.59 14.42 -8.17
N THR A 144 18.15 14.41 -9.38
CA THR A 144 19.60 14.28 -9.59
C THR A 144 20.36 15.45 -8.98
N ASP A 145 19.85 16.67 -9.15
CA ASP A 145 20.49 17.89 -8.64
C ASP A 145 20.46 17.98 -7.12
N TRP A 146 19.39 17.49 -6.47
CA TRP A 146 19.20 17.56 -5.02
C TRP A 146 19.71 16.33 -4.26
N TYR A 147 19.60 15.14 -4.84
CA TYR A 147 19.98 13.87 -4.23
C TYR A 147 21.25 13.30 -4.87
N ASP A 148 21.11 12.59 -5.99
CA ASP A 148 22.19 11.86 -6.66
C ASP A 148 21.76 11.40 -8.05
N ASP A 149 22.74 11.13 -8.91
CA ASP A 149 22.48 10.52 -10.21
C ASP A 149 22.42 9.00 -10.08
N TRP A 150 21.21 8.43 -10.05
CA TRP A 150 21.04 6.97 -9.99
C TRP A 150 21.15 6.29 -11.35
N ASP A 151 21.28 7.02 -12.46
CA ASP A 151 21.45 6.39 -13.78
C ASP A 151 22.82 5.73 -13.95
N VAL A 152 23.82 6.14 -13.14
CA VAL A 152 25.14 5.53 -13.12
C VAL A 152 25.16 4.14 -12.44
N LEU A 153 24.06 3.75 -11.78
CA LEU A 153 23.93 2.48 -11.08
C LEU A 153 23.08 1.47 -11.90
N PRO A 154 23.39 0.17 -11.81
CA PRO A 154 22.50 -0.90 -12.29
C PRO A 154 21.12 -0.80 -11.64
N GLU A 155 20.06 -1.15 -12.36
CA GLU A 155 18.68 -1.02 -11.89
C GLU A 155 18.44 -1.70 -10.54
N GLU A 156 19.06 -2.85 -10.31
CA GLU A 156 18.90 -3.66 -9.09
C GLU A 156 19.53 -3.02 -7.85
N GLU A 157 20.44 -2.06 -8.05
CA GLU A 157 21.12 -1.31 -7.00
C GLU A 157 20.44 0.02 -6.68
N ARG A 158 19.48 0.47 -7.52
CA ARG A 158 18.75 1.73 -7.36
C ARG A 158 17.70 1.59 -6.25
N ASN A 159 18.10 1.90 -5.02
CA ASN A 159 17.23 1.80 -3.86
C ASN A 159 17.46 2.99 -2.91
N LEU A 160 16.38 3.70 -2.55
CA LEU A 160 16.46 4.92 -1.76
C LEU A 160 16.94 4.65 -0.34
N VAL A 161 16.50 3.55 0.29
CA VAL A 161 16.93 3.20 1.66
C VAL A 161 18.41 2.83 1.65
N ARG A 162 18.86 2.04 0.66
CA ARG A 162 20.28 1.73 0.47
C ARG A 162 21.10 3.00 0.27
N TRP A 163 20.68 3.88 -0.64
CA TRP A 163 21.34 5.16 -0.89
C TRP A 163 21.50 5.99 0.39
N LEU A 164 20.43 6.15 1.16
CA LEU A 164 20.47 6.85 2.45
C LEU A 164 21.51 6.26 3.40
N LEU A 165 21.71 4.95 3.40
CA LEU A 165 22.59 4.27 4.35
C LEU A 165 24.05 4.21 3.89
N THR A 166 24.30 4.10 2.59
CA THR A 166 25.63 3.75 2.06
C THR A 166 26.27 4.81 1.19
N ALA A 167 25.50 5.70 0.56
CA ALA A 167 26.06 6.69 -0.37
C ALA A 167 26.71 7.85 0.40
N PRO A 168 27.97 8.22 0.10
CA PRO A 168 28.58 9.43 0.65
C PRO A 168 27.74 10.68 0.35
N ALA A 169 27.18 10.77 -0.86
CA ALA A 169 26.29 11.84 -1.28
C ALA A 169 25.11 12.03 -0.32
N ALA A 170 24.52 10.96 0.23
CA ALA A 170 23.42 11.09 1.19
C ALA A 170 23.81 11.88 2.45
N ARG A 171 25.01 11.65 2.97
CA ARG A 171 25.55 12.38 4.13
C ARG A 171 25.94 13.83 3.80
N GLU A 172 26.33 14.07 2.54
CA GLU A 172 26.69 15.41 2.07
C GLU A 172 25.45 16.27 1.77
N ARG A 173 24.43 15.68 1.13
CA ARG A 173 23.22 16.37 0.70
C ARG A 173 22.18 16.53 1.80
N LEU A 174 22.09 15.63 2.78
CA LEU A 174 21.12 15.74 3.87
C LEU A 174 21.78 16.36 5.10
N VAL A 175 21.29 17.52 5.54
CA VAL A 175 21.84 18.19 6.73
C VAL A 175 21.61 17.34 7.98
N ASP A 176 20.41 16.77 8.11
CA ASP A 176 20.00 15.93 9.24
C ASP A 176 20.04 14.43 8.87
N TRP A 177 21.08 14.02 8.15
CA TRP A 177 21.20 12.68 7.57
C TRP A 177 20.82 11.54 8.52
N ALA A 178 21.35 11.54 9.76
CA ALA A 178 21.14 10.44 10.69
C ALA A 178 19.66 10.28 11.08
N ASP A 179 18.97 11.40 11.31
CA ASP A 179 17.54 11.39 11.63
C ASP A 179 16.70 11.00 10.41
N GLU A 180 17.06 11.48 9.22
CA GLU A 180 16.38 11.15 7.97
C GLU A 180 16.51 9.67 7.60
N ALA A 181 17.71 9.10 7.73
CA ALA A 181 17.99 7.69 7.44
C ALA A 181 17.30 6.78 8.48
N ARG A 182 17.38 7.11 9.77
CA ARG A 182 16.70 6.35 10.83
C ARG A 182 15.18 6.37 10.66
N ASP A 183 14.61 7.53 10.32
CA ASP A 183 13.18 7.66 10.04
C ASP A 183 12.78 6.84 8.80
N ALA A 184 13.57 6.88 7.72
CA ALA A 184 13.33 6.08 6.53
C ALA A 184 13.33 4.57 6.83
N VAL A 185 14.23 4.09 7.70
CA VAL A 185 14.23 2.68 8.17
C VAL A 185 12.95 2.36 8.94
N ALA A 186 12.51 3.24 9.83
CA ALA A 186 11.28 3.05 10.61
C ALA A 186 10.00 3.06 9.74
N VAL A 187 9.97 3.91 8.70
CA VAL A 187 8.88 3.94 7.72
C VAL A 187 8.92 2.69 6.85
N TRP A 188 10.08 2.32 6.31
CA TRP A 188 10.21 1.16 5.45
C TRP A 188 9.83 -0.14 6.18
N ARG A 189 10.16 -0.27 7.47
CA ARG A 189 9.68 -1.35 8.33
C ARG A 189 8.15 -1.46 8.33
N ALA A 190 7.45 -0.34 8.52
CA ALA A 190 5.99 -0.31 8.52
C ALA A 190 5.41 -0.78 7.17
N GLU A 191 5.99 -0.31 6.07
CA GLU A 191 5.52 -0.60 4.71
C GLU A 191 5.87 -2.01 4.24
N SER A 192 7.04 -2.53 4.64
CA SER A 192 7.44 -3.90 4.34
C SER A 192 6.47 -4.93 4.92
N ALA A 193 5.82 -4.63 6.06
CA ALA A 193 4.78 -5.48 6.65
C ALA A 193 3.50 -5.58 5.80
N ARG A 194 3.29 -4.64 4.87
CA ARG A 194 2.17 -4.62 3.92
C ARG A 194 2.50 -5.29 2.59
N CYS A 195 3.77 -5.66 2.38
CA CYS A 195 4.24 -6.28 1.14
C CYS A 195 3.82 -7.76 1.09
N PRO A 196 3.22 -8.23 -0.02
CA PRO A 196 2.89 -9.65 -0.18
C PRO A 196 4.12 -10.55 -0.28
N ASP A 197 5.23 -10.04 -0.82
CA ASP A 197 6.47 -10.80 -1.03
C ASP A 197 7.39 -10.72 0.21
N VAL A 198 7.14 -11.62 1.16
CA VAL A 198 7.91 -11.70 2.42
C VAL A 198 9.36 -12.13 2.17
N LEU A 199 9.62 -12.94 1.13
CA LEU A 199 10.96 -13.43 0.84
C LEU A 199 11.88 -12.31 0.32
N GLU A 200 11.32 -11.42 -0.51
CA GLU A 200 12.04 -10.26 -1.02
C GLU A 200 12.34 -9.24 0.08
N VAL A 201 11.38 -9.00 0.99
CA VAL A 201 11.63 -8.18 2.20
C VAL A 201 12.77 -8.76 3.03
N ASP A 202 12.75 -10.05 3.33
CA ASP A 202 13.80 -10.72 4.11
C ASP A 202 15.16 -10.71 3.41
N ARG A 203 15.18 -10.84 2.08
CA ARG A 203 16.40 -10.68 1.28
C ARG A 203 16.97 -9.27 1.46
N ARG A 204 16.14 -8.24 1.33
CA ARG A 204 16.56 -6.83 1.42
C ARG A 204 17.02 -6.45 2.83
N VAL A 205 16.34 -6.90 3.87
CA VAL A 205 16.76 -6.70 5.27
C VAL A 205 18.16 -7.29 5.51
N ARG A 206 18.42 -8.51 5.01
CA ARG A 206 19.74 -9.14 5.14
C ARG A 206 20.81 -8.42 4.32
N GLU A 207 20.48 -7.90 3.14
CA GLU A 207 21.39 -7.11 2.32
C GLU A 207 21.79 -5.81 3.03
N LEU A 208 20.81 -4.99 3.42
CA LEU A 208 21.02 -3.72 4.13
C LEU A 208 21.76 -3.93 5.46
N GLY A 209 21.40 -4.99 6.18
CA GLY A 209 22.08 -5.40 7.40
C GLY A 209 23.53 -5.82 7.20
N ARG A 210 23.97 -6.23 6.01
CA ARG A 210 25.40 -6.49 5.74
C ARG A 210 26.17 -5.21 5.44
N VAL A 211 25.56 -4.27 4.72
CA VAL A 211 26.23 -3.08 4.20
C VAL A 211 26.18 -1.86 5.12
N SER A 212 25.30 -1.85 6.14
CA SER A 212 25.20 -0.73 7.10
C SER A 212 25.04 -1.24 8.53
N ALA A 213 25.93 -0.78 9.42
CA ALA A 213 25.83 -1.04 10.84
C ALA A 213 24.69 -0.24 11.49
N GLU A 214 24.48 0.99 11.02
CA GLU A 214 23.38 1.86 11.43
C GLU A 214 22.03 1.22 11.09
N PHE A 215 21.89 0.61 9.91
CA PHE A 215 20.68 -0.13 9.57
C PHE A 215 20.41 -1.26 10.56
N ARG A 216 21.41 -2.10 10.91
CA ARG A 216 21.21 -3.18 11.89
C ARG A 216 20.71 -2.63 13.22
N LEU A 217 21.35 -1.58 13.71
CA LEU A 217 20.97 -0.93 14.96
C LEU A 217 19.52 -0.41 14.91
N TRP A 218 19.18 0.41 13.93
CA TRP A 218 17.86 1.03 13.83
C TRP A 218 16.76 0.03 13.47
N TRP A 219 17.09 -1.02 12.72
CA TRP A 219 16.18 -2.12 12.49
C TRP A 219 15.92 -2.89 13.78
N ASP A 220 16.94 -3.25 14.55
CA ASP A 220 16.80 -4.00 15.81
C ASP A 220 16.03 -3.22 16.90
N GLU A 221 16.01 -1.88 16.84
CA GLU A 221 15.16 -1.04 17.69
C GLU A 221 13.66 -1.24 17.46
N GLN A 222 13.24 -1.86 16.35
CA GLN A 222 11.84 -2.13 16.01
C GLN A 222 10.95 -0.87 15.96
N THR A 223 11.56 0.30 15.76
CA THR A 223 10.81 1.57 15.66
C THR A 223 9.97 1.55 14.39
N VAL A 224 8.67 1.86 14.52
CA VAL A 224 7.71 1.95 13.40
C VAL A 224 7.21 3.37 13.30
N ARG A 225 7.19 3.92 12.08
CA ARG A 225 6.63 5.24 11.79
C ARG A 225 5.72 5.17 10.57
N GLU A 226 4.65 5.95 10.61
CA GLU A 226 3.80 6.15 9.44
C GLU A 226 4.48 7.11 8.45
N ARG A 227 4.31 6.83 7.16
CA ARG A 227 4.72 7.75 6.11
C ARG A 227 3.86 9.00 6.19
N ARG A 228 4.50 10.17 6.35
CA ARG A 228 3.84 11.47 6.48
C ARG A 228 4.66 12.57 5.83
N SER A 229 4.00 13.68 5.50
CA SER A 229 4.71 14.87 5.05
C SER A 229 5.65 15.40 6.13
N ARG A 230 6.82 15.85 5.73
CA ARG A 230 7.84 16.42 6.63
C ARG A 230 8.72 17.44 5.92
N THR A 231 9.28 18.36 6.67
CA THR A 231 10.34 19.25 6.17
C THR A 231 11.67 18.51 6.25
N ARG A 232 12.44 18.57 5.17
CA ARG A 232 13.78 18.00 5.04
C ARG A 232 14.74 19.12 4.65
N ARG A 233 15.89 19.17 5.32
CA ARG A 233 16.95 20.15 5.02
C ARG A 233 18.00 19.52 4.12
N PHE A 234 18.15 20.11 2.94
CA PHE A 234 19.13 19.71 1.95
C PHE A 234 20.26 20.72 1.88
N ARG A 235 21.45 20.25 1.53
CA ARG A 235 22.58 21.04 1.06
C ARG A 235 22.66 20.88 -0.45
N HIS A 236 22.05 21.83 -1.16
CA HIS A 236 22.13 21.90 -2.62
C HIS A 236 23.53 22.38 -3.05
N PRO A 237 24.14 21.80 -4.09
CA PRO A 237 25.51 22.13 -4.51
C PRO A 237 25.72 23.61 -4.82
N GLU A 238 24.74 24.23 -5.46
CA GLU A 238 24.83 25.63 -5.92
C GLU A 238 24.12 26.62 -5.00
N GLU A 239 23.09 26.16 -4.28
CA GLU A 239 22.20 27.03 -3.51
C GLU A 239 22.49 27.02 -2.01
N GLY A 240 23.35 26.11 -1.55
CA GLY A 240 23.61 25.89 -0.13
C GLY A 240 22.44 25.22 0.57
N VAL A 241 22.23 25.54 1.85
CA VAL A 241 21.19 24.89 2.65
C VAL A 241 19.80 25.42 2.27
N ARG A 242 18.86 24.50 2.04
CA ARG A 242 17.47 24.76 1.67
C ARG A 242 16.55 23.79 2.38
N GLU A 243 15.34 24.24 2.67
CA GLU A 243 14.30 23.41 3.28
C GLU A 243 13.23 23.09 2.25
N LEU A 244 12.94 21.80 2.08
CA LEU A 244 11.87 21.33 1.23
C LEU A 244 10.88 20.50 2.04
N ARG A 245 9.60 20.68 1.76
CA ARG A 245 8.54 19.81 2.28
C ARG A 245 8.40 18.59 1.39
N LEU A 246 8.77 17.43 1.93
CA LEU A 246 8.49 16.13 1.34
C LEU A 246 7.01 15.78 1.55
N VAL A 247 6.32 15.43 0.47
CA VAL A 247 4.91 15.03 0.44
C VAL A 247 4.80 13.65 -0.22
N PRO A 248 4.45 12.61 0.53
CA PRO A 248 4.15 11.31 -0.03
C PRO A 248 2.77 11.31 -0.69
N LEU A 249 2.69 10.86 -1.94
CA LEU A 249 1.47 10.70 -2.71
C LEU A 249 1.24 9.21 -2.97
N GLU A 250 0.17 8.68 -2.41
CA GLU A 250 -0.22 7.27 -2.53
C GLU A 250 -1.51 7.15 -3.35
N SER A 251 -1.60 6.09 -4.16
CA SER A 251 -2.80 5.76 -4.93
C SER A 251 -3.11 4.26 -4.80
N PRO A 252 -4.39 3.87 -4.76
CA PRO A 252 -4.81 2.47 -4.89
C PRO A 252 -4.17 1.71 -6.06
N GLU A 253 -3.86 2.41 -7.15
CA GLU A 253 -3.31 1.87 -8.42
C GLU A 253 -1.89 1.32 -8.30
N PHE A 254 -1.09 1.87 -7.39
CA PHE A 254 0.33 1.52 -7.26
C PHE A 254 0.76 1.27 -5.82
N ALA A 255 -0.13 1.39 -4.83
CA ALA A 255 0.19 1.02 -3.45
C ALA A 255 0.67 -0.44 -3.38
N PRO A 256 1.73 -0.74 -2.61
CA PRO A 256 2.37 0.12 -1.61
C PRO A 256 3.55 0.98 -2.14
N ALA A 257 3.73 1.10 -3.45
CA ALA A 257 4.63 2.11 -4.01
C ALA A 257 4.07 3.53 -3.80
N VAL A 258 4.94 4.54 -3.90
CA VAL A 258 4.64 5.92 -3.54
C VAL A 258 5.38 6.90 -4.44
N VAL A 259 4.78 8.06 -4.73
CA VAL A 259 5.50 9.21 -5.28
C VAL A 259 5.90 10.13 -4.12
N LEU A 260 7.17 10.49 -4.03
CA LEU A 260 7.71 11.44 -3.07
C LEU A 260 7.95 12.76 -3.80
N ALA A 261 7.02 13.69 -3.66
CA ALA A 261 7.14 15.04 -4.21
C ALA A 261 7.78 15.98 -3.18
N HIS A 262 8.63 16.88 -3.62
CA HIS A 262 9.21 17.92 -2.78
C HIS A 262 8.61 19.27 -3.19
N LEU A 263 8.21 20.05 -2.20
CA LEU A 263 7.68 21.39 -2.38
C LEU A 263 8.57 22.38 -1.62
N PRO A 264 8.68 23.64 -2.05
CA PRO A 264 9.31 24.67 -1.22
C PRO A 264 8.54 24.78 0.11
N ALA A 265 9.30 24.92 1.21
CA ALA A 265 8.74 24.98 2.57
C ALA A 265 7.93 26.25 2.85
#